data_AF-A0A5A7QGH4-F1
#
_entry.id   AF-A0A5A7QGH4-F1
#
_cell.length_a   1.000
_cell.length_b   1.000
_cell.length_c   1.000
_cell.angle_alpha   90.00
_cell.angle_beta   90.00
_cell.angle_gamma   90.00
#
_symmetry.space_group_name_H-M   'P 1'
#
loop_
_entity.id
_entity.type
_entity.pdbx_description
1 polymer ?
#
loop_
_entity_poly.entity_id
_entity_poly.type
_entity_poly.pdbx_seq_one_letter_code
_entity_poly.pdbx_strand_id
1 'polypeptide(L)'
;MADSMRRLLIETLMEPLNRGESLLGSIKIAVLPIAKVFAMCFLGFLMASKYVNILPANGRKLLNGLVFSLLLPCLIFAQLGQAITYEKMIEWWFIPVNVILATISGSIIGFVVASIVRPPYPYFKFTIIHIGIGNIGNVPLVLIAALCRDNSNPFGNTCSQDGTAYISFGQWAIKPCYRNSTICSFAQVGAIVLYTYVFQMLAPPPGGSFEVEDGNLPIKNPLGNSTNALDRDSSPEQTPLLVVEDVPARSNALKKDRVKYFLKYIYEKLKLKQIIQPPIIASVLAIFIGCVPFLRKLIFTSDSPLYFFTDSCMILGEAMIPCILLALGGNLVDGPGPGSAKIGARTTAAIVFARLVLVPPTGLGIVTLADKLGFLPPGDKMFRFVLLLQHTMPTSVLSGAVASLRGCGKEAASVLFWVHIFAVFSMAGWIILYLNILF
;
A
#
# COMPACT_ATOMS: atom_id res chain seq x y z
N MET A 1 -36.62 2.23 3.02
CA MET A 1 -35.14 2.27 3.12
C MET A 1 -34.49 2.73 1.81
N ALA A 2 -34.77 2.10 0.66
CA ALA A 2 -34.30 2.57 -0.66
C ALA A 2 -34.77 4.00 -0.99
N ASP A 3 -36.01 4.34 -0.62
CA ASP A 3 -36.60 5.65 -0.92
C ASP A 3 -36.04 6.79 -0.04
N SER A 4 -35.59 6.45 1.18
CA SER A 4 -34.89 7.39 2.09
C SER A 4 -33.44 7.60 1.64
N MET A 5 -32.76 6.56 1.15
CA MET A 5 -31.41 6.66 0.60
C MET A 5 -31.40 7.41 -0.74
N ARG A 6 -32.44 7.24 -1.56
CA ARG A 6 -32.65 7.99 -2.80
C ARG A 6 -32.96 9.46 -2.53
N ARG A 7 -33.79 9.76 -1.53
CA ARG A 7 -34.03 11.16 -1.09
C ARG A 7 -32.76 11.79 -0.54
N LEU A 8 -32.00 11.08 0.30
CA LEU A 8 -30.72 11.59 0.81
C LEU A 8 -29.71 11.85 -0.32
N LEU A 9 -29.64 10.95 -1.32
CA LEU A 9 -28.82 11.12 -2.54
C LEU A 9 -29.30 12.28 -3.42
N ILE A 10 -30.61 12.46 -3.59
CA ILE A 10 -31.16 13.55 -4.40
C ILE A 10 -31.01 14.89 -3.67
N GLU A 11 -31.17 14.92 -2.34
CA GLU A 11 -31.02 16.11 -1.50
C GLU A 11 -29.54 16.53 -1.41
N THR A 12 -28.60 15.58 -1.30
CA THR A 12 -27.15 15.85 -1.44
C THR A 12 -26.71 16.19 -2.87
N LEU A 13 -27.44 15.78 -3.91
CA LEU A 13 -27.17 16.15 -5.29
C LEU A 13 -27.82 17.48 -5.72
N MET A 14 -28.88 17.95 -5.03
CA MET A 14 -29.64 19.16 -5.37
C MET A 14 -29.42 20.37 -4.43
N GLU A 15 -28.80 20.19 -3.26
CA GLU A 15 -28.27 21.32 -2.47
C GLU A 15 -27.16 22.19 -3.11
N PRO A 16 -26.47 21.85 -4.24
CA PRO A 16 -25.46 22.75 -4.79
C PRO A 16 -26.06 24.05 -5.39
N LEU A 17 -27.37 24.12 -5.63
CA LEU A 17 -27.94 25.21 -6.45
C LEU A 17 -28.09 26.57 -5.74
N ASN A 18 -27.94 26.63 -4.41
CA ASN A 18 -28.10 27.89 -3.65
C ASN A 18 -26.79 28.47 -3.07
N ARG A 19 -25.63 27.88 -3.41
CA ARG A 19 -24.33 28.16 -2.75
C ARG A 19 -23.22 28.46 -3.77
N GLY A 20 -23.46 29.43 -4.66
CA GLY A 20 -22.58 29.76 -5.80
C GLY A 20 -21.13 30.10 -5.44
N GLU A 21 -20.82 30.52 -4.22
CA GLU A 21 -19.45 30.80 -3.77
C GLU A 21 -18.75 29.60 -3.12
N SER A 22 -19.47 28.59 -2.59
CA SER A 22 -18.82 27.47 -1.86
C SER A 22 -18.33 26.35 -2.79
N LEU A 23 -19.03 26.07 -3.88
CA LEU A 23 -18.65 25.00 -4.81
C LEU A 23 -17.37 25.33 -5.54
N LEU A 24 -17.21 26.57 -6.00
CA LEU A 24 -16.00 27.01 -6.68
C LEU A 24 -14.79 26.93 -5.73
N GLY A 25 -14.99 27.26 -4.44
CA GLY A 25 -14.01 27.10 -3.37
C GLY A 25 -13.61 25.65 -3.15
N SER A 26 -14.58 24.74 -2.94
CA SER A 26 -14.32 23.30 -2.75
C SER A 26 -13.66 22.67 -3.98
N ILE A 27 -14.08 23.05 -5.19
CA ILE A 27 -13.47 22.60 -6.45
C ILE A 27 -12.03 23.07 -6.53
N LYS A 28 -11.75 24.34 -6.22
CA LYS A 28 -10.37 24.87 -6.22
C LYS A 28 -9.48 24.13 -5.22
N ILE A 29 -9.97 23.89 -4.01
CA ILE A 29 -9.23 23.19 -2.94
C ILE A 29 -8.94 21.73 -3.32
N ALA A 30 -9.85 21.06 -4.02
CA ALA A 30 -9.65 19.66 -4.44
C ALA A 30 -8.79 19.52 -5.70
N VAL A 31 -8.98 20.41 -6.69
CA VAL A 31 -8.32 20.31 -8.00
C VAL A 31 -6.89 20.82 -7.95
N LEU A 32 -6.58 21.86 -7.17
CA LEU A 32 -5.25 22.46 -7.13
C LEU A 32 -4.14 21.49 -6.66
N PRO A 33 -4.34 20.68 -5.59
CA PRO A 33 -3.36 19.66 -5.18
C PRO A 33 -3.14 18.60 -6.26
N ILE A 34 -4.21 18.17 -6.93
CA ILE A 34 -4.16 17.17 -8.00
C ILE A 34 -3.41 17.72 -9.21
N ALA A 35 -3.67 18.97 -9.58
CA ALA A 35 -2.97 19.64 -10.67
C ALA A 35 -1.46 19.76 -10.39
N LYS A 36 -1.07 20.10 -9.16
CA LYS A 36 0.34 20.12 -8.73
C LYS A 36 0.99 18.73 -8.84
N VAL A 37 0.31 17.71 -8.32
CA VAL A 37 0.76 16.32 -8.39
C VAL A 37 0.93 15.88 -9.85
N PHE A 38 -0.04 16.18 -10.71
CA PHE A 38 0.01 15.85 -12.12
C PHE A 38 1.12 16.60 -12.86
N ALA A 39 1.33 17.89 -12.59
CA ALA A 39 2.41 18.67 -13.19
C ALA A 39 3.79 18.07 -12.88
N MET A 40 4.02 17.66 -11.63
CA MET A 40 5.26 16.99 -11.22
C MET A 40 5.41 15.61 -11.84
N CYS A 41 4.34 14.81 -11.92
CA CYS A 41 4.37 13.53 -12.63
C CYS A 41 4.62 13.71 -14.13
N PHE A 42 4.01 14.70 -14.77
CA PHE A 42 4.20 14.99 -16.19
C PHE A 42 5.65 15.42 -16.46
N LEU A 43 6.24 16.25 -15.59
CA LEU A 43 7.66 16.58 -15.68
C LEU A 43 8.54 15.32 -15.56
N GLY A 44 8.23 14.42 -14.63
CA GLY A 44 8.93 13.14 -14.49
C GLY A 44 8.82 12.25 -15.73
N PHE A 45 7.64 12.21 -16.35
CA PHE A 45 7.41 11.53 -17.63
C PHE A 45 8.24 12.15 -18.76
N LEU A 46 8.25 13.48 -18.88
CA LEU A 46 9.06 14.18 -19.88
C LEU A 46 10.56 13.91 -19.70
N MET A 47 11.07 13.97 -18.46
CA MET A 47 12.47 13.69 -18.15
C MET A 47 12.89 12.24 -18.43
N ALA A 48 11.95 11.29 -18.29
CA ALA A 48 12.18 9.88 -18.61
C ALA A 48 11.93 9.56 -20.09
N SER A 49 11.33 10.48 -20.85
CA SER A 49 11.02 10.29 -22.27
C SER A 49 12.27 10.08 -23.09
N LYS A 50 12.15 9.31 -24.18
CA LYS A 50 13.27 9.00 -25.09
C LYS A 50 13.94 10.24 -25.66
N TYR A 51 13.23 11.37 -25.74
CA TYR A 51 13.74 12.64 -26.24
C TYR A 51 14.69 13.34 -25.27
N VAL A 52 14.36 13.37 -23.98
CA VAL A 52 15.12 14.10 -22.95
C VAL A 52 16.10 13.19 -22.23
N ASN A 53 15.70 11.95 -21.95
CA ASN A 53 16.50 10.85 -21.37
C ASN A 53 17.40 11.24 -20.16
N ILE A 54 16.99 12.24 -19.38
CA ILE A 54 17.68 12.66 -18.14
C ILE A 54 17.44 11.63 -17.03
N LEU A 55 16.26 11.00 -17.02
CA LEU A 55 15.88 10.00 -16.02
C LEU A 55 15.69 8.61 -16.66
N PRO A 56 16.77 7.93 -17.09
CA PRO A 56 16.69 6.61 -17.71
C PRO A 56 16.16 5.55 -16.73
N ALA A 57 15.81 4.35 -17.21
CA ALA A 57 15.29 3.26 -16.37
C ALA A 57 16.13 2.98 -15.11
N ASN A 58 17.46 2.99 -15.23
CA ASN A 58 18.37 2.83 -14.09
C ASN A 58 18.29 4.02 -13.12
N GLY A 59 18.19 5.24 -13.63
CA GLY A 59 18.00 6.45 -12.81
C GLY A 59 16.68 6.43 -12.06
N ARG A 60 15.57 6.03 -12.72
CA ARG A 60 14.26 5.81 -12.09
C ARG A 60 14.34 4.78 -10.96
N LYS A 61 15.06 3.68 -11.17
CA LYS A 61 15.26 2.64 -10.15
C LYS A 61 16.06 3.15 -8.96
N LEU A 62 17.13 3.91 -9.18
CA LEU A 62 17.93 4.51 -8.13
C LEU A 62 17.13 5.55 -7.34
N LEU A 63 16.38 6.42 -8.02
CA LEU A 63 15.54 7.45 -7.40
C LEU A 63 14.44 6.82 -6.53
N ASN A 64 13.74 5.79 -7.04
CA ASN A 64 12.79 5.01 -6.24
C ASN A 64 13.49 4.35 -5.04
N GLY A 65 14.68 3.78 -5.25
CA GLY A 65 15.50 3.19 -4.19
C GLY A 65 15.84 4.18 -3.08
N LEU A 66 16.27 5.39 -3.43
CA LEU A 66 16.59 6.47 -2.50
C LEU A 66 15.35 6.92 -1.71
N VAL A 67 14.21 7.11 -2.39
CA VAL A 67 12.93 7.47 -1.76
C VAL A 67 12.56 6.47 -0.69
N PHE A 68 12.55 5.16 -0.99
CA PHE A 68 12.14 4.14 -0.03
C PHE A 68 13.19 3.83 1.03
N SER A 69 14.48 4.07 0.75
CA SER A 69 15.56 3.70 1.68
C SER A 69 15.92 4.81 2.66
N LEU A 70 15.69 6.07 2.31
CA LEU A 70 16.11 7.22 3.11
C LEU A 70 15.01 8.27 3.27
N LEU A 71 14.50 8.85 2.17
CA LEU A 71 13.65 10.04 2.24
C LEU A 71 12.30 9.77 2.93
N LEU A 72 11.62 8.68 2.55
CA LEU A 72 10.36 8.26 3.18
C LEU A 72 10.54 7.87 4.66
N PRO A 73 11.54 7.05 5.05
CA PRO A 73 11.85 6.80 6.45
C PRO A 73 12.06 8.07 7.27
N CYS A 74 12.83 9.04 6.76
CA CYS A 74 13.07 10.32 7.43
C CYS A 74 11.78 11.13 7.61
N LEU A 75 10.93 11.21 6.58
CA LEU A 75 9.65 11.90 6.64
C LEU A 75 8.72 11.28 7.69
N ILE A 76 8.58 9.95 7.65
CA ILE A 76 7.74 9.23 8.61
C ILE A 76 8.30 9.43 10.02
N PHE A 77 9.62 9.30 10.21
CA PHE A 77 10.22 9.45 11.54
C PHE A 77 9.91 10.80 12.17
N ALA A 78 10.13 11.89 11.44
CA ALA A 78 9.91 13.23 11.94
C ALA A 78 8.42 13.53 12.19
N GLN A 79 7.57 13.34 11.17
CA GLN A 79 6.16 13.76 11.26
C GLN A 79 5.33 12.85 12.17
N LEU A 80 5.54 11.52 12.10
CA LEU A 80 4.86 10.58 13.00
C LEU A 80 5.33 10.77 14.44
N GLY A 81 6.64 10.92 14.66
CA GLY A 81 7.22 11.09 15.99
C GLY A 81 6.79 12.38 16.69
N GLN A 82 6.66 13.48 15.93
CA GLN A 82 6.14 14.74 16.46
C GLN A 82 4.64 14.67 16.80
N ALA A 83 3.84 13.97 15.99
CA ALA A 83 2.40 13.88 16.17
C ALA A 83 1.96 12.88 17.24
N ILE A 84 2.69 11.78 17.43
CA ILE A 84 2.22 10.66 18.23
C ILE A 84 2.34 10.89 19.75
N THR A 85 1.32 10.45 20.48
CA THR A 85 1.30 10.34 21.95
C THR A 85 0.65 9.02 22.35
N TYR A 86 0.79 8.63 23.62
CA TYR A 86 0.13 7.41 24.13
C TYR A 86 -1.40 7.47 23.98
N GLU A 87 -2.01 8.61 24.29
CA GLU A 87 -3.46 8.83 24.16
C GLU A 87 -3.90 8.76 22.69
N LYS A 88 -3.18 9.47 21.81
CA LYS A 88 -3.46 9.48 20.37
C LYS A 88 -3.30 8.11 19.72
N MET A 89 -2.33 7.31 20.17
CA MET A 89 -2.15 5.95 19.69
C MET A 89 -3.39 5.06 19.96
N ILE A 90 -4.05 5.24 21.11
CA ILE A 90 -5.28 4.52 21.44
C ILE A 90 -6.45 5.06 20.61
N GLU A 91 -6.56 6.38 20.45
CA GLU A 91 -7.60 6.99 19.61
C GLU A 91 -7.52 6.56 18.13
N TRP A 92 -6.32 6.34 17.60
CA TRP A 92 -6.10 6.03 16.18
C TRP A 92 -6.21 4.55 15.83
N TRP A 93 -6.64 3.68 16.75
CA TRP A 93 -6.74 2.23 16.54
C TRP A 93 -7.60 1.83 15.33
N PHE A 94 -8.56 2.68 14.95
CA PHE A 94 -9.45 2.42 13.81
C PHE A 94 -8.77 2.62 12.45
N ILE A 95 -7.67 3.39 12.35
CA ILE A 95 -6.97 3.59 11.05
C ILE A 95 -6.45 2.25 10.48
N PRO A 96 -5.68 1.44 11.23
CA PRO A 96 -5.29 0.10 10.80
C PRO A 96 -6.46 -0.80 10.40
N VAL A 97 -7.55 -0.74 11.16
CA VAL A 97 -8.75 -1.55 10.95
C VAL A 97 -9.45 -1.15 9.66
N ASN A 98 -9.54 0.15 9.38
CA ASN A 98 -10.08 0.66 8.13
C ASN A 98 -9.31 0.14 6.91
N VAL A 99 -7.98 0.03 6.98
CA VAL A 99 -7.15 -0.53 5.89
C VAL A 99 -7.47 -2.02 5.65
N ILE A 100 -7.68 -2.78 6.73
CA ILE A 100 -8.08 -4.19 6.62
C ILE A 100 -9.48 -4.30 6.02
N LEU A 101 -10.44 -3.51 6.50
CA LEU A 101 -11.80 -3.47 5.97
C LEU A 101 -11.82 -3.05 4.49
N ALA A 102 -11.02 -2.05 4.10
CA ALA A 102 -10.85 -1.62 2.72
C ALA A 102 -10.31 -2.74 1.82
N THR A 103 -9.35 -3.51 2.33
CA THR A 103 -8.77 -4.65 1.61
C THR A 103 -9.79 -5.77 1.42
N ILE A 104 -10.59 -6.07 2.46
CA ILE A 104 -11.64 -7.09 2.41
C ILE A 104 -12.76 -6.65 1.46
N SER A 105 -13.32 -5.46 1.65
CA SER A 105 -14.42 -4.96 0.82
C SER A 105 -13.99 -4.78 -0.63
N GLY A 106 -12.81 -4.24 -0.88
CA GLY A 106 -12.23 -4.13 -2.21
C GLY A 106 -12.00 -5.49 -2.87
N SER A 107 -11.57 -6.50 -2.11
CA SER A 107 -11.41 -7.87 -2.64
C SER A 107 -12.74 -8.54 -2.96
N ILE A 108 -13.80 -8.30 -2.16
CA ILE A 108 -15.15 -8.77 -2.45
C ILE A 108 -15.66 -8.15 -3.75
N ILE A 109 -15.54 -6.82 -3.90
CA ILE A 109 -15.89 -6.12 -5.14
C ILE A 109 -15.08 -6.67 -6.31
N GLY A 110 -13.77 -6.87 -6.11
CA GLY A 110 -12.88 -7.45 -7.11
C GLY A 110 -13.32 -8.86 -7.55
N PHE A 111 -13.75 -9.70 -6.60
CA PHE A 111 -14.26 -11.04 -6.89
C PHE A 111 -15.57 -11.01 -7.69
N VAL A 112 -16.51 -10.15 -7.30
CA VAL A 112 -17.77 -9.96 -8.04
C VAL A 112 -17.51 -9.48 -9.46
N VAL A 113 -16.67 -8.46 -9.62
CA VAL A 113 -16.32 -7.89 -10.93
C VAL A 113 -15.57 -8.90 -11.80
N ALA A 114 -14.60 -9.63 -11.23
CA ALA A 114 -13.87 -10.67 -11.96
C ALA A 114 -14.81 -11.80 -12.43
N SER A 115 -15.83 -12.15 -11.63
CA SER A 115 -16.82 -13.15 -11.99
C SER A 115 -17.74 -12.71 -13.14
N ILE A 116 -18.05 -11.42 -13.23
CA ILE A 116 -18.88 -10.84 -14.30
C ILE A 116 -18.09 -10.68 -15.60
N VAL A 117 -16.87 -10.16 -15.50
CA VAL A 117 -16.03 -9.82 -16.66
C VAL A 117 -15.37 -11.05 -17.26
N ARG A 118 -15.12 -12.08 -16.41
CA ARG A 118 -14.44 -13.33 -16.77
C ARG A 118 -13.12 -13.05 -17.49
N PRO A 119 -12.11 -12.50 -16.78
CA PRO A 119 -10.81 -12.19 -17.36
C PRO A 119 -10.17 -13.45 -17.95
N PRO A 120 -9.34 -13.32 -19.01
CA PRO A 120 -8.65 -14.44 -19.61
C PRO A 120 -7.78 -15.15 -18.57
N TYR A 121 -7.68 -16.47 -18.67
CA TYR A 121 -6.75 -17.25 -17.83
C TYR A 121 -5.30 -16.80 -18.12
N PRO A 122 -4.44 -16.61 -17.11
CA PRO A 122 -4.58 -16.85 -15.67
C PRO A 122 -4.94 -15.60 -14.81
N TYR A 123 -5.49 -14.53 -15.39
CA TYR A 123 -5.59 -13.20 -14.75
C TYR A 123 -6.78 -12.99 -13.80
N PHE A 124 -7.50 -14.05 -13.41
CA PHE A 124 -8.64 -13.94 -12.47
C PHE A 124 -8.20 -13.42 -11.09
N LYS A 125 -7.20 -14.05 -10.47
CA LYS A 125 -6.66 -13.62 -9.16
C LYS A 125 -5.98 -12.26 -9.25
N PHE A 126 -5.28 -12.01 -10.36
CA PHE A 126 -4.66 -10.73 -10.67
C PHE A 126 -5.69 -9.57 -10.65
N THR A 127 -6.85 -9.77 -11.29
CA THR A 127 -7.94 -8.78 -11.34
C THR A 127 -8.46 -8.45 -9.94
N ILE A 128 -8.69 -9.47 -9.10
CA ILE A 128 -9.15 -9.29 -7.72
C ILE A 128 -8.18 -8.44 -6.90
N ILE A 129 -6.88 -8.72 -7.01
CA ILE A 129 -5.84 -8.01 -6.27
C ILE A 129 -5.72 -6.56 -6.74
N HIS A 130 -5.72 -6.33 -8.05
CA HIS A 130 -5.59 -4.98 -8.59
C HIS A 130 -6.81 -4.09 -8.27
N ILE A 131 -7.99 -4.67 -8.04
CA ILE A 131 -9.17 -3.96 -7.53
C ILE A 131 -9.12 -3.82 -6.00
N GLY A 132 -8.74 -4.88 -5.29
CA GLY A 132 -8.80 -4.92 -3.83
C GLY A 132 -7.70 -4.12 -3.13
N ILE A 133 -6.50 -4.04 -3.70
CA ILE A 133 -5.34 -3.46 -3.04
C ILE A 133 -5.06 -2.04 -3.54
N GLY A 134 -5.44 -1.07 -2.70
CA GLY A 134 -5.12 0.35 -2.90
C GLY A 134 -3.71 0.74 -2.49
N ASN A 135 -3.25 1.86 -3.02
CA ASN A 135 -2.03 2.50 -2.56
C ASN A 135 -2.27 3.21 -1.22
N ILE A 136 -1.91 2.55 -0.11
CA ILE A 136 -2.17 3.05 1.25
C ILE A 136 -1.12 4.08 1.72
N GLY A 137 0.02 4.20 1.03
CA GLY A 137 1.14 5.03 1.47
C GLY A 137 1.46 6.17 0.52
N ASN A 138 2.09 5.84 -0.60
CA ASN A 138 2.79 6.80 -1.45
C ASN A 138 1.87 7.89 -2.03
N VAL A 139 0.73 7.50 -2.59
CA VAL A 139 -0.19 8.44 -3.24
C VAL A 139 -0.95 9.29 -2.21
N PRO A 140 -1.51 8.72 -1.11
CA PRO A 140 -2.11 9.52 -0.04
C PRO A 140 -1.15 10.56 0.56
N LEU A 141 0.10 10.16 0.86
CA LEU A 141 1.07 11.06 1.50
C LEU A 141 1.34 12.29 0.64
N VAL A 142 1.55 12.06 -0.65
CA VAL A 142 1.83 13.12 -1.60
C VAL A 142 0.62 14.05 -1.79
N LEU A 143 -0.58 13.48 -1.85
CA LEU A 143 -1.80 14.25 -2.01
C LEU A 143 -2.11 15.11 -0.78
N ILE A 144 -1.95 14.57 0.43
CA ILE A 144 -2.06 15.33 1.68
C ILE A 144 -1.02 16.45 1.71
N ALA A 145 0.25 16.16 1.38
CA ALA A 145 1.28 17.18 1.37
C ALA A 145 0.98 18.32 0.36
N ALA A 146 0.44 17.98 -0.82
CA ALA A 146 0.04 18.97 -1.81
C ALA A 146 -1.16 19.82 -1.33
N LEU A 147 -2.12 19.21 -0.65
CA LEU A 147 -3.29 19.87 -0.07
C LEU A 147 -2.93 20.80 1.09
N CYS A 148 -2.09 20.33 2.01
CA CYS A 148 -1.68 21.07 3.19
C CYS A 148 -0.69 22.21 2.89
N ARG A 149 -0.08 22.23 1.69
CA ARG A 149 0.82 23.31 1.26
C ARG A 149 0.06 24.57 0.83
N ASP A 150 -1.23 24.49 0.56
CA ASP A 150 -2.05 25.66 0.25
C ASP A 150 -2.49 26.37 1.54
N ASN A 151 -2.29 27.70 1.59
CA ASN A 151 -2.71 28.51 2.74
C ASN A 151 -4.24 28.54 2.94
N SER A 152 -5.01 28.22 1.90
CA SER A 152 -6.46 28.11 1.95
C SER A 152 -6.94 26.70 2.30
N ASN A 153 -6.09 25.83 2.86
CA ASN A 153 -6.49 24.49 3.24
C ASN A 153 -7.52 24.54 4.40
N PRO A 154 -8.53 23.67 4.40
CA PRO A 154 -9.59 23.71 5.40
C PRO A 154 -9.24 22.96 6.71
N PHE A 155 -8.04 22.37 6.81
CA PHE A 155 -7.60 21.52 7.92
C PHE A 155 -6.66 22.23 8.92
N GLY A 156 -6.23 23.46 8.61
CA GLY A 156 -5.41 24.28 9.50
C GLY A 156 -3.90 24.03 9.39
N ASN A 157 -3.13 24.59 10.32
CA ASN A 157 -1.67 24.63 10.23
C ASN A 157 -0.98 23.28 10.52
N THR A 158 -1.62 22.38 11.27
CA THR A 158 -1.07 21.04 11.59
C THR A 158 -1.39 19.99 10.53
N CYS A 159 -2.08 20.37 9.44
CA CYS A 159 -2.54 19.51 8.36
C CYS A 159 -1.47 18.52 7.86
N SER A 160 -0.26 19.01 7.54
CA SER A 160 0.80 18.16 6.97
C SER A 160 1.30 17.12 7.98
N GLN A 161 1.50 17.54 9.23
CA GLN A 161 1.97 16.68 10.31
C GLN A 161 0.91 15.62 10.68
N ASP A 162 -0.33 16.03 10.94
CA ASP A 162 -1.41 15.13 11.34
C ASP A 162 -1.79 14.17 10.20
N GLY A 163 -1.93 14.69 8.97
CA GLY A 163 -2.28 13.87 7.82
C GLY A 163 -1.23 12.81 7.49
N THR A 164 0.06 13.17 7.51
CA THR A 164 1.15 12.20 7.33
C THR A 164 1.23 11.22 8.49
N ALA A 165 1.02 11.65 9.72
CA ALA A 165 1.01 10.78 10.88
C ALA A 165 -0.12 9.75 10.77
N TYR A 166 -1.34 10.16 10.40
CA TYR A 166 -2.49 9.27 10.21
C TYR A 166 -2.24 8.24 9.10
N ILE A 167 -1.73 8.67 7.95
CA ILE A 167 -1.39 7.75 6.84
C ILE A 167 -0.30 6.78 7.27
N SER A 168 0.76 7.27 7.92
CA SER A 168 1.88 6.45 8.38
C SER A 168 1.43 5.44 9.42
N PHE A 169 0.61 5.86 10.39
CA PHE A 169 0.05 4.98 11.42
C PHE A 169 -0.90 3.93 10.83
N GLY A 170 -1.70 4.30 9.82
CA GLY A 170 -2.56 3.35 9.09
C GLY A 170 -1.82 2.22 8.38
N GLN A 171 -0.52 2.39 8.10
CA GLN A 171 0.31 1.31 7.59
C GLN A 171 0.60 0.24 8.64
N TRP A 172 0.40 0.51 9.93
CA TRP A 172 0.66 -0.40 11.04
C TRP A 172 -0.61 -1.11 11.49
N ALA A 173 -0.50 -2.36 11.93
CA ALA A 173 -1.52 -3.04 12.72
C ALA A 173 -0.94 -3.41 14.06
N ILE A 174 -1.75 -3.18 15.09
CA ILE A 174 -1.50 -3.71 16.43
C ILE A 174 -1.90 -5.19 16.37
N LYS A 175 -0.92 -6.10 16.48
CA LYS A 175 -1.27 -7.50 16.71
C LYS A 175 -1.83 -7.65 18.14
N PRO A 176 -2.87 -8.48 18.34
CA PRO A 176 -3.36 -8.78 19.68
C PRO A 176 -2.18 -9.22 20.55
N CYS A 177 -1.98 -8.54 21.68
CA CYS A 177 -1.00 -8.94 22.67
C CYS A 177 -1.31 -10.39 23.08
N TYR A 178 -0.37 -11.31 22.84
CA TYR A 178 -0.49 -12.67 23.36
C TYR A 178 -0.61 -12.59 24.89
N ARG A 179 -1.50 -13.40 25.48
CA ARG A 179 -2.04 -13.31 26.87
C ARG A 179 -1.01 -13.16 28.03
N ASN A 180 0.30 -13.25 27.76
CA ASN A 180 1.40 -13.09 28.72
C ASN A 180 2.53 -12.12 28.27
N SER A 181 2.31 -11.26 27.27
CA SER A 181 3.32 -10.29 26.82
C SER A 181 2.78 -8.85 26.93
N THR A 182 3.47 -8.01 27.71
CA THR A 182 3.22 -6.55 27.80
C THR A 182 3.66 -5.80 26.53
N ILE A 183 4.32 -6.50 25.59
CA ILE A 183 4.77 -5.95 24.31
C ILE A 183 3.79 -6.40 23.22
N CYS A 184 2.94 -5.49 22.77
CA CYS A 184 2.16 -5.69 21.55
C CYS A 184 3.11 -5.56 20.36
N SER A 185 3.22 -6.62 19.57
CA SER A 185 4.06 -6.59 18.36
C SER A 185 3.34 -5.80 17.28
N PHE A 186 3.88 -4.64 16.94
CA PHE A 186 3.44 -3.87 15.79
C PHE A 186 3.87 -4.57 14.51
N ALA A 187 2.94 -4.76 13.57
CA ALA A 187 3.25 -5.35 12.27
C ALA A 187 2.61 -4.51 11.17
N GLN A 188 3.37 -4.19 10.12
CA GLN A 188 2.86 -3.36 9.03
C GLN A 188 1.73 -4.10 8.28
N VAL A 189 0.51 -3.56 8.27
CA VAL A 189 -0.65 -4.09 7.53
C VAL A 189 -0.28 -4.28 6.07
N GLY A 190 0.37 -3.27 5.48
CA GLY A 190 0.80 -3.31 4.08
C GLY A 190 1.72 -4.48 3.79
N ALA A 191 2.71 -4.75 4.65
CA ALA A 191 3.62 -5.88 4.49
C ALA A 191 2.91 -7.22 4.72
N ILE A 192 2.03 -7.32 5.72
CA ILE A 192 1.24 -8.54 5.96
C ILE A 192 0.39 -8.84 4.72
N VAL A 193 -0.44 -7.91 4.28
CA VAL A 193 -1.31 -8.06 3.11
C VAL A 193 -0.48 -8.39 1.87
N LEU A 194 0.68 -7.76 1.68
CA LEU A 194 1.54 -8.04 0.53
C LEU A 194 2.11 -9.47 0.57
N TYR A 195 2.69 -9.90 1.69
CA TYR A 195 3.37 -11.19 1.79
C TYR A 195 2.44 -12.39 2.00
N THR A 196 1.32 -12.21 2.71
CA THR A 196 0.38 -13.30 2.98
C THR A 196 -0.70 -13.40 1.91
N TYR A 197 -1.22 -12.27 1.43
CA TYR A 197 -2.36 -12.27 0.51
C TYR A 197 -1.93 -12.05 -0.94
N VAL A 198 -1.29 -10.93 -1.27
CA VAL A 198 -0.91 -10.60 -2.66
C VAL A 198 0.08 -11.60 -3.23
N PHE A 199 1.12 -11.94 -2.48
CA PHE A 199 2.16 -12.87 -2.92
C PHE A 199 1.61 -14.28 -3.16
N GLN A 200 0.66 -14.74 -2.35
CA GLN A 200 0.02 -16.05 -2.54
C GLN A 200 -1.01 -16.04 -3.68
N MET A 201 -1.80 -14.98 -3.80
CA MET A 201 -2.81 -14.86 -4.85
C MET A 201 -2.20 -14.64 -6.25
N LEU A 202 -1.03 -14.00 -6.35
CA LEU A 202 -0.24 -13.91 -7.58
C LEU A 202 0.69 -15.10 -7.82
N ALA A 203 0.60 -16.17 -7.02
CA ALA A 203 1.38 -17.36 -7.31
C ALA A 203 0.96 -17.94 -8.68
N PRO A 204 1.93 -18.31 -9.54
CA PRO A 204 1.62 -18.92 -10.82
C PRO A 204 0.82 -20.22 -10.61
N PRO A 205 -0.12 -20.54 -11.51
CA PRO A 205 -0.89 -21.77 -11.42
C PRO A 205 0.02 -23.01 -11.50
N PRO A 206 -0.35 -24.13 -10.83
CA PRO A 206 0.41 -25.37 -10.91
C PRO A 206 0.41 -25.87 -12.37
N GLY A 207 1.56 -25.82 -13.04
CA GLY A 207 1.74 -26.31 -14.40
C GLY A 207 2.02 -25.26 -15.49
N GLY A 208 2.24 -23.98 -15.17
CA GLY A 208 2.67 -22.98 -16.17
C GLY A 208 3.14 -21.66 -15.59
N SER A 209 4.14 -21.04 -16.22
CA SER A 209 4.50 -19.63 -16.02
C SER A 209 3.42 -18.73 -16.65
N PHE A 210 3.42 -17.43 -16.34
CA PHE A 210 2.56 -16.44 -17.03
C PHE A 210 2.96 -16.22 -18.51
N GLU A 211 3.96 -16.98 -18.99
CA GLU A 211 4.36 -17.02 -20.38
C GLU A 211 3.51 -18.09 -21.08
N VAL A 212 2.46 -17.64 -21.74
CA VAL A 212 1.83 -18.43 -22.81
C VAL A 212 2.84 -18.42 -23.97
N GLU A 213 3.58 -19.51 -24.16
CA GLU A 213 4.17 -19.80 -25.45
C GLU A 213 3.03 -19.96 -26.46
N ASP A 214 3.07 -19.17 -27.52
CA ASP A 214 2.17 -19.31 -28.66
C ASP A 214 2.29 -20.74 -29.22
N GLY A 215 1.17 -21.47 -29.24
CA GLY A 215 1.03 -22.70 -29.99
C GLY A 215 1.34 -23.98 -29.23
N ASN A 216 0.33 -24.53 -28.54
CA ASN A 216 -0.23 -25.83 -28.87
C ASN A 216 -1.40 -26.15 -27.93
N LEU A 217 -2.60 -26.21 -28.51
CA LEU A 217 -3.79 -26.79 -27.88
C LEU A 217 -3.50 -28.29 -27.62
N PRO A 218 -3.60 -28.81 -26.39
CA PRO A 218 -3.49 -30.24 -26.19
C PRO A 218 -4.84 -30.88 -26.57
N ILE A 219 -4.87 -31.46 -27.77
CA ILE A 219 -5.90 -32.38 -28.21
C ILE A 219 -5.85 -33.62 -27.31
N LYS A 220 -7.03 -34.05 -26.88
CA LYS A 220 -7.25 -35.18 -25.97
C LYS A 220 -7.32 -36.51 -26.75
N ASN A 221 -6.81 -37.58 -26.10
CA ASN A 221 -7.05 -39.03 -26.27
C ASN A 221 -6.03 -39.85 -27.10
N PRO A 222 -5.96 -41.19 -26.93
CA PRO A 222 -5.73 -41.96 -25.68
C PRO A 222 -4.72 -43.14 -25.85
N LEU A 223 -4.26 -43.70 -24.71
CA LEU A 223 -3.78 -45.07 -24.44
C LEU A 223 -2.98 -45.87 -25.53
N GLY A 224 -1.75 -46.28 -25.18
CA GLY A 224 -1.03 -47.37 -25.87
C GLY A 224 0.27 -47.78 -25.16
N ASN A 225 0.26 -48.97 -24.56
CA ASN A 225 1.44 -49.66 -23.99
C ASN A 225 2.47 -50.01 -25.08
N SER A 226 3.77 -50.06 -24.73
CA SER A 226 4.70 -51.20 -24.95
C SER A 226 6.19 -50.79 -24.76
N THR A 227 6.74 -51.24 -23.62
CA THR A 227 7.97 -52.05 -23.43
C THR A 227 9.26 -51.86 -24.26
N ASN A 228 10.38 -51.93 -23.50
CA ASN A 228 11.76 -52.37 -23.78
C ASN A 228 12.76 -51.27 -24.22
N ALA A 229 14.03 -51.21 -23.80
CA ALA A 229 14.90 -51.80 -22.77
C ALA A 229 16.26 -51.06 -22.98
N LEU A 230 17.10 -50.68 -22.01
CA LEU A 230 18.15 -51.51 -21.39
C LEU A 230 19.03 -50.64 -20.47
N ASP A 231 19.24 -51.15 -19.24
CA ASP A 231 20.49 -51.24 -18.45
C ASP A 231 21.26 -49.99 -17.98
N ARG A 232 21.91 -49.88 -16.80
CA ARG A 232 22.14 -50.59 -15.50
C ARG A 232 22.79 -49.48 -14.59
N ASP A 233 22.82 -49.46 -13.26
CA ASP A 233 23.16 -50.51 -12.30
C ASP A 233 22.85 -50.10 -10.83
N SER A 234 22.49 -51.11 -10.04
CA SER A 234 22.62 -51.37 -8.58
C SER A 234 22.47 -50.30 -7.47
N SER A 235 21.55 -50.59 -6.53
CA SER A 235 21.25 -49.98 -5.21
C SER A 235 22.12 -50.56 -4.04
N PRO A 236 21.70 -50.55 -2.75
CA PRO A 236 21.73 -49.45 -1.76
C PRO A 236 22.40 -49.88 -0.41
N GLU A 237 22.82 -48.97 0.47
CA GLU A 237 23.21 -49.37 1.85
C GLU A 237 22.93 -48.34 2.94
N GLN A 238 22.79 -48.87 4.16
CA GLN A 238 21.90 -48.49 5.25
C GLN A 238 22.53 -47.54 6.31
N THR A 239 21.65 -46.90 7.07
CA THR A 239 21.89 -46.22 8.36
C THR A 239 22.36 -47.18 9.47
N PRO A 240 23.14 -46.68 10.46
CA PRO A 240 23.02 -47.20 11.83
C PRO A 240 22.90 -46.12 12.93
N LEU A 241 22.26 -46.54 14.03
CA LEU A 241 21.90 -45.84 15.26
C LEU A 241 23.03 -45.86 16.32
N LEU A 242 23.04 -44.79 17.14
CA LEU A 242 23.37 -44.66 18.59
C LEU A 242 24.61 -45.35 19.20
N VAL A 243 25.50 -44.50 19.74
CA VAL A 243 26.30 -44.79 20.95
C VAL A 243 26.05 -43.67 21.97
N VAL A 244 25.76 -44.06 23.21
CA VAL A 244 25.59 -43.25 24.43
C VAL A 244 26.86 -43.46 25.28
N GLU A 245 27.58 -42.40 25.68
CA GLU A 245 27.80 -41.84 27.04
C GLU A 245 28.86 -40.73 26.84
N ASP A 246 28.94 -39.56 27.51
CA ASP A 246 28.77 -39.19 28.91
C ASP A 246 28.48 -37.66 29.01
N VAL A 247 27.85 -37.21 30.10
CA VAL A 247 27.67 -35.77 30.44
C VAL A 247 28.52 -35.44 31.68
N PRO A 248 29.25 -34.31 31.69
CA PRO A 248 28.90 -33.32 32.71
C PRO A 248 28.88 -31.86 32.23
N ALA A 249 27.85 -31.15 32.73
CA ALA A 249 27.82 -29.74 33.10
C ALA A 249 28.22 -28.66 32.07
N ARG A 250 27.21 -28.07 31.40
CA ARG A 250 27.11 -26.60 31.20
C ARG A 250 25.70 -26.18 30.76
N SER A 251 24.80 -26.09 31.72
CA SER A 251 23.39 -25.70 31.58
C SER A 251 23.14 -24.29 31.01
N ASN A 252 24.17 -23.49 30.75
CA ASN A 252 24.06 -22.13 30.22
C ASN A 252 24.34 -22.01 28.71
N ALA A 253 24.95 -23.00 28.06
CA ALA A 253 25.23 -22.97 26.62
C ALA A 253 24.00 -23.39 25.77
N LEU A 254 23.24 -24.38 26.26
CA LEU A 254 22.13 -24.99 25.50
C LEU A 254 20.95 -24.04 25.23
N LYS A 255 20.68 -23.08 26.14
CA LYS A 255 19.63 -22.07 25.94
C LYS A 255 20.03 -21.03 24.88
N LYS A 256 21.31 -20.63 24.85
CA LYS A 256 21.83 -19.68 23.87
C LYS A 256 21.81 -20.28 22.47
N ASP A 257 22.14 -21.56 22.36
CA ASP A 257 22.13 -22.27 21.07
C ASP A 257 20.71 -22.55 20.58
N ARG A 258 19.76 -22.98 21.44
CA ARG A 258 18.35 -23.11 21.03
C ARG A 258 17.75 -21.80 20.55
N VAL A 259 18.02 -20.69 21.25
CA VAL A 259 17.54 -19.37 20.84
C VAL A 259 18.19 -18.96 19.52
N LYS A 260 19.49 -19.24 19.32
CA LYS A 260 20.20 -18.93 18.08
C LYS A 260 19.71 -19.78 16.90
N TYR A 261 19.44 -21.07 17.10
CA TYR A 261 18.85 -21.95 16.09
C TYR A 261 17.40 -21.60 15.79
N PHE A 262 16.61 -21.23 16.79
CA PHE A 262 15.25 -20.74 16.61
C PHE A 262 15.23 -19.37 15.91
N LEU A 263 16.12 -18.44 16.27
CA LEU A 263 16.32 -17.18 15.56
C LEU A 263 16.78 -17.43 14.13
N LYS A 264 17.71 -18.35 13.90
CA LYS A 264 18.21 -18.70 12.56
C LYS A 264 17.11 -19.36 11.73
N TYR A 265 16.32 -20.25 12.33
CA TYR A 265 15.17 -20.89 11.70
C TYR A 265 14.08 -19.87 11.34
N ILE A 266 13.75 -18.95 12.25
CA ILE A 266 12.86 -17.81 11.96
C ILE A 266 13.48 -16.93 10.88
N TYR A 267 14.76 -16.59 10.97
CA TYR A 267 15.47 -15.73 10.02
C TYR A 267 15.46 -16.31 8.59
N GLU A 268 15.68 -17.62 8.44
CA GLU A 268 15.65 -18.33 7.17
C GLU A 268 14.23 -18.57 6.65
N LYS A 269 13.27 -18.98 7.49
CA LYS A 269 11.87 -19.20 7.08
C LYS A 269 11.10 -17.91 6.79
N LEU A 270 11.37 -16.80 7.49
CA LEU A 270 10.70 -15.51 7.27
C LEU A 270 11.38 -14.63 6.22
N LYS A 271 12.55 -14.98 5.66
CA LYS A 271 13.34 -14.07 4.80
C LYS A 271 13.40 -12.66 5.41
N LEU A 272 13.92 -12.52 6.64
CA LEU A 272 13.86 -11.27 7.43
C LEU A 272 14.38 -10.02 6.68
N LYS A 273 15.31 -10.18 5.73
CA LYS A 273 15.79 -9.11 4.83
C LYS A 273 14.67 -8.41 4.03
N GLN A 274 13.53 -9.06 3.81
CA GLN A 274 12.39 -8.52 3.06
C GLN A 274 11.30 -7.89 3.97
N ILE A 275 11.29 -8.23 5.26
CA ILE A 275 10.37 -7.66 6.26
C ILE A 275 10.95 -6.39 6.91
N ILE A 276 12.27 -6.23 6.92
CA ILE A 276 12.93 -5.04 7.47
C ILE A 276 13.09 -4.00 6.34
N GLN A 277 11.98 -3.39 5.93
CA GLN A 277 12.04 -2.21 5.07
C GLN A 277 12.45 -1.00 5.93
N PRO A 278 13.34 -0.10 5.46
CA PRO A 278 13.74 1.09 6.20
C PRO A 278 12.57 1.95 6.76
N PRO A 279 11.43 2.13 6.04
CA PRO A 279 10.28 2.88 6.56
C PRO A 279 9.67 2.23 7.83
N ILE A 280 9.75 0.91 7.93
CA ILE A 280 9.23 0.15 9.08
C ILE A 280 10.08 0.46 10.30
N ILE A 281 11.41 0.37 10.18
CA ILE A 281 12.32 0.68 11.30
C ILE A 281 12.11 2.12 11.78
N ALA A 282 12.07 3.07 10.83
CA ALA A 282 11.85 4.48 11.15
C ALA A 282 10.55 4.71 11.90
N SER A 283 9.45 4.09 11.49
CA SER A 283 8.17 4.26 12.19
C SER A 283 8.18 3.62 13.59
N VAL A 284 8.80 2.44 13.78
CA VAL A 284 8.92 1.83 15.12
C VAL A 284 9.70 2.74 16.05
N LEU A 285 10.82 3.28 15.58
CA LEU A 285 11.62 4.23 16.35
C LEU A 285 10.82 5.50 16.67
N ALA A 286 10.08 6.03 15.69
CA ALA A 286 9.24 7.21 15.89
C ALA A 286 8.14 7.00 16.93
N ILE A 287 7.43 5.87 16.87
CA ILE A 287 6.39 5.50 17.83
C ILE A 287 7.01 5.32 19.22
N PHE A 288 8.11 4.57 19.32
CA PHE A 288 8.78 4.31 20.59
C PHE A 288 9.28 5.60 21.26
N ILE A 289 9.98 6.46 20.51
CA ILE A 289 10.50 7.73 21.01
C ILE A 289 9.36 8.72 21.30
N GLY A 290 8.34 8.78 20.44
CA GLY A 290 7.19 9.69 20.59
C GLY A 290 6.27 9.33 21.75
N CYS A 291 6.07 8.04 22.04
CA CYS A 291 5.26 7.60 23.18
C CYS A 291 5.91 7.85 24.54
N VAL A 292 7.24 7.95 24.62
CA VAL A 292 7.95 8.24 25.86
C VAL A 292 8.09 9.76 26.02
N PRO A 293 7.39 10.41 26.98
CA PRO A 293 7.32 11.87 27.05
C PRO A 293 8.68 12.56 27.19
N PHE A 294 9.62 11.93 27.90
CA PHE A 294 10.99 12.42 28.06
C PHE A 294 11.76 12.39 26.73
N LEU A 295 11.73 11.27 26.00
CA LEU A 295 12.43 11.13 24.73
C LEU A 295 11.82 12.02 23.64
N ARG A 296 10.49 12.13 23.61
CA ARG A 296 9.78 13.05 22.72
C ARG A 296 10.22 14.50 22.94
N LYS A 297 10.25 14.95 24.20
CA LYS A 297 10.74 16.29 24.54
C LYS A 297 12.21 16.48 24.21
N LEU A 298 13.03 15.43 24.18
CA LEU A 298 14.45 15.56 23.86
C LEU A 298 14.73 15.64 22.35
N ILE A 299 13.96 14.92 21.53
CA ILE A 299 14.24 14.71 20.10
C ILE A 299 13.29 15.49 19.18
N PHE A 300 12.00 15.58 19.51
CA PHE A 300 10.97 16.09 18.59
C PHE A 300 10.50 17.53 18.86
N THR A 301 10.88 18.13 19.99
CA THR A 301 10.50 19.50 20.35
C THR A 301 11.54 20.52 19.83
N SER A 302 11.07 21.65 19.28
CA SER A 302 11.91 22.62 18.57
C SER A 302 13.02 23.26 19.42
N ASP A 303 12.84 23.36 20.74
CA ASP A 303 13.82 23.94 21.67
C ASP A 303 14.82 22.92 22.24
N SER A 304 14.84 21.70 21.70
CA SER A 304 15.53 20.58 22.33
C SER A 304 16.93 20.34 21.75
N PRO A 305 17.89 19.85 22.57
CA PRO A 305 19.29 19.73 22.14
C PRO A 305 19.49 18.73 20.99
N LEU A 306 18.59 17.75 20.82
CA LEU A 306 18.66 16.77 19.72
C LEU A 306 17.70 17.09 18.56
N TYR A 307 17.06 18.27 18.57
CA TYR A 307 16.12 18.66 17.51
C TYR A 307 16.79 18.72 16.13
N PHE A 308 18.11 19.01 16.07
CA PHE A 308 18.88 19.02 14.82
C PHE A 308 18.72 17.71 14.01
N PHE A 309 18.54 16.56 14.68
CA PHE A 309 18.34 15.28 14.02
C PHE A 309 16.96 15.19 13.38
N THR A 310 15.92 15.62 14.10
CA THR A 310 14.55 15.69 13.60
C THR A 310 14.43 16.68 12.46
N ASP A 311 15.03 17.86 12.59
CA ASP A 311 15.05 18.90 11.56
C ASP A 311 15.75 18.42 10.29
N SER A 312 16.91 17.74 10.42
CA SER A 312 17.59 17.09 9.29
C SER A 312 16.70 16.04 8.61
N CYS A 313 15.94 15.26 9.39
CA CYS A 313 14.98 14.30 8.85
C CYS A 313 13.79 14.98 8.15
N MET A 314 13.33 16.14 8.63
CA MET A 314 12.30 16.93 7.97
C MET A 314 12.78 17.45 6.62
N ILE A 315 13.97 18.05 6.56
CA ILE A 315 14.56 18.57 5.32
C ILE A 315 14.68 17.45 4.26
N LEU A 316 15.20 16.28 4.66
CA LEU A 316 15.28 15.11 3.77
C LEU A 316 13.89 14.59 3.39
N GLY A 317 12.96 14.58 4.35
CA GLY A 317 11.60 14.11 4.16
C GLY A 317 10.80 14.96 3.17
N GLU A 318 10.98 16.28 3.18
CA GLU A 318 10.30 17.18 2.24
C GLU A 318 10.72 16.93 0.78
N ALA A 319 11.99 16.54 0.56
CA ALA A 319 12.48 16.16 -0.77
C ALA A 319 11.85 14.85 -1.29
N MET A 320 11.27 14.03 -0.41
CA MET A 320 10.59 12.78 -0.81
C MET A 320 9.46 13.04 -1.82
N ILE A 321 8.65 14.08 -1.59
CA ILE A 321 7.42 14.37 -2.35
C ILE A 321 7.73 14.64 -3.84
N PRO A 322 8.61 15.58 -4.22
CA PRO A 322 8.95 15.77 -5.62
C PRO A 322 9.67 14.55 -6.20
N CYS A 323 10.57 13.88 -5.45
CA CYS A 323 11.30 12.71 -5.95
C CYS A 323 10.36 11.54 -6.29
N ILE A 324 9.38 11.22 -5.43
CA ILE A 324 8.45 10.12 -5.69
C ILE A 324 7.50 10.44 -6.84
N LEU A 325 7.11 11.70 -7.03
CA LEU A 325 6.26 12.13 -8.13
C LEU A 325 6.98 12.08 -9.48
N LEU A 326 8.24 12.54 -9.52
CA LEU A 326 9.08 12.42 -10.70
C LEU A 326 9.33 10.95 -11.05
N ALA A 327 9.61 10.11 -10.05
CA ALA A 327 9.81 8.68 -10.25
C ALA A 327 8.53 7.97 -10.71
N LEU A 328 7.37 8.32 -10.14
CA LEU A 328 6.07 7.80 -10.54
C LEU A 328 5.78 8.15 -12.01
N GLY A 329 5.92 9.43 -12.38
CA GLY A 329 5.73 9.89 -13.76
C GLY A 329 6.69 9.24 -14.74
N GLY A 330 7.97 9.14 -14.37
CA GLY A 330 8.97 8.46 -15.17
C GLY A 330 8.70 6.97 -15.34
N ASN A 331 8.15 6.30 -14.32
CA ASN A 331 7.75 4.88 -14.42
C ASN A 331 6.61 4.64 -15.43
N LEU A 332 5.84 5.68 -15.78
CA LEU A 332 4.76 5.62 -16.76
C LEU A 332 5.22 5.84 -18.21
N VAL A 333 6.50 6.16 -18.44
CA VAL A 333 7.02 6.50 -19.78
C VAL A 333 6.94 5.36 -20.79
N ASP A 334 7.01 4.12 -20.31
CA ASP A 334 6.98 2.93 -21.14
C ASP A 334 5.54 2.62 -21.64
N GLY A 335 4.55 3.42 -21.22
CA GLY A 335 3.17 3.35 -21.66
C GLY A 335 2.43 2.08 -21.22
N PRO A 336 1.22 1.83 -21.74
CA PRO A 336 0.44 0.64 -21.39
C PRO A 336 1.05 -0.66 -21.93
N GLY A 337 2.09 -0.59 -22.77
CA GLY A 337 2.87 -1.73 -23.28
C GLY A 337 2.05 -2.83 -23.99
N PRO A 338 2.68 -3.96 -24.34
CA PRO A 338 1.97 -5.13 -24.89
C PRO A 338 1.10 -5.84 -23.85
N GLY A 339 1.26 -5.53 -22.55
CA GLY A 339 0.47 -6.12 -21.47
C GLY A 339 -1.04 -5.81 -21.56
N SER A 340 -1.40 -4.68 -22.17
CA SER A 340 -2.82 -4.32 -22.38
C SER A 340 -3.54 -5.30 -23.31
N ALA A 341 -2.83 -5.87 -24.29
CA ALA A 341 -3.40 -6.82 -25.23
C ALA A 341 -3.63 -8.19 -24.58
N LYS A 342 -2.73 -8.62 -23.68
CA LYS A 342 -2.84 -9.92 -22.98
C LYS A 342 -3.97 -9.98 -21.95
N ILE A 343 -4.19 -8.90 -21.19
CA ILE A 343 -5.29 -8.82 -20.21
C ILE A 343 -6.64 -8.58 -20.91
N GLY A 344 -6.62 -7.88 -22.03
CA GLY A 344 -7.79 -7.42 -22.77
C GLY A 344 -8.37 -6.11 -22.22
N ALA A 345 -8.75 -5.22 -23.14
CA ALA A 345 -9.28 -3.89 -22.81
C ALA A 345 -10.51 -3.95 -21.90
N ARG A 346 -11.39 -4.95 -22.07
CA ARG A 346 -12.57 -5.17 -21.24
C ARG A 346 -12.19 -5.39 -19.76
N THR A 347 -11.18 -6.20 -19.50
CA THR A 347 -10.70 -6.49 -18.14
C THR A 347 -10.03 -5.27 -17.53
N THR A 348 -9.16 -4.59 -18.28
CA THR A 348 -8.51 -3.36 -17.81
C THR A 348 -9.53 -2.27 -17.48
N ALA A 349 -10.50 -2.03 -18.36
CA ALA A 349 -11.57 -1.06 -18.12
C ALA A 349 -12.40 -1.43 -16.88
N ALA A 350 -12.70 -2.71 -16.67
CA ALA A 350 -13.40 -3.17 -15.48
C ALA A 350 -12.60 -2.98 -14.19
N ILE A 351 -11.27 -3.22 -14.21
CA ILE A 351 -10.41 -2.96 -13.06
C ILE A 351 -10.41 -1.47 -12.71
N VAL A 352 -10.22 -0.61 -13.72
CA VAL A 352 -10.23 0.85 -13.56
C VAL A 352 -11.56 1.31 -12.97
N PHE A 353 -12.68 0.90 -13.59
CA PHE A 353 -14.01 1.29 -13.13
C PHE A 353 -14.31 0.78 -11.72
N ALA A 354 -14.05 -0.50 -11.44
CA ALA A 354 -14.32 -1.08 -10.13
C ALA A 354 -13.50 -0.38 -9.03
N ARG A 355 -12.20 -0.18 -9.26
CA ARG A 355 -11.32 0.45 -8.27
C ARG A 355 -11.67 1.92 -8.03
N LEU A 356 -11.91 2.69 -9.10
CA LEU A 356 -12.07 4.13 -9.01
C LEU A 356 -13.52 4.59 -8.77
N VAL A 357 -14.51 3.73 -9.02
CA VAL A 357 -15.94 4.09 -8.93
C VAL A 357 -16.70 3.22 -7.93
N LEU A 358 -16.41 1.92 -7.82
CA LEU A 358 -17.18 1.01 -6.93
C LEU A 358 -16.60 0.88 -5.52
N VAL A 359 -15.28 0.92 -5.37
CA VAL A 359 -14.63 0.85 -4.04
C VAL A 359 -14.91 2.11 -3.18
N PRO A 360 -14.82 3.35 -3.70
CA PRO A 360 -15.01 4.56 -2.90
C PRO A 360 -16.37 4.71 -2.20
N PRO A 361 -17.53 4.44 -2.84
CA PRO A 361 -18.82 4.47 -2.15
C PRO A 361 -18.88 3.48 -0.97
N THR A 362 -18.28 2.31 -1.14
CA THR A 362 -18.21 1.30 -0.09
C THR A 362 -17.38 1.80 1.09
N GLY A 363 -16.25 2.47 0.80
CA GLY A 363 -15.45 3.16 1.80
C GLY A 363 -16.21 4.25 2.55
N LEU A 364 -16.98 5.08 1.84
CA LEU A 364 -17.84 6.08 2.45
C LEU A 364 -18.86 5.45 3.41
N GLY A 365 -19.48 4.33 3.01
CA GLY A 365 -20.38 3.56 3.86
C GLY A 365 -19.70 3.02 5.13
N ILE A 366 -18.49 2.47 5.01
CA ILE A 366 -17.73 1.93 6.15
C ILE A 366 -17.35 3.05 7.13
N VAL A 367 -16.83 4.17 6.63
CA VAL A 367 -16.37 5.28 7.49
C VAL A 367 -17.55 5.98 8.16
N THR A 368 -18.65 6.23 7.43
CA THR A 368 -19.86 6.84 8.02
C THR A 368 -20.54 5.94 9.05
N LEU A 369 -20.52 4.62 8.84
CA LEU A 369 -21.02 3.67 9.84
C LEU A 369 -20.13 3.69 11.09
N ALA A 370 -18.81 3.68 10.94
CA ALA A 370 -17.89 3.75 12.05
C ALA A 370 -18.02 5.08 12.83
N ASP A 371 -18.36 6.17 12.15
CA ASP A 371 -18.58 7.48 12.78
C ASP A 371 -19.84 7.47 13.64
N LYS A 372 -20.94 6.89 13.12
CA LYS A 372 -22.18 6.70 13.88
C LYS A 372 -22.03 5.75 15.07
N LEU A 373 -21.12 4.78 14.99
CA LEU A 373 -20.80 3.87 16.09
C LEU A 373 -19.86 4.49 17.14
N GLY A 374 -19.36 5.71 16.91
CA GLY A 374 -18.46 6.40 17.83
C GLY A 374 -17.03 5.84 17.85
N PHE A 375 -16.60 5.15 16.78
CA PHE A 375 -15.23 4.63 16.68
C PHE A 375 -14.20 5.69 16.24
N LEU A 376 -14.66 6.84 15.74
CA LEU A 376 -13.80 7.92 15.26
C LEU A 376 -13.69 9.03 16.31
N PRO A 377 -12.52 9.67 16.45
CA PRO A 377 -12.35 10.83 17.32
C PRO A 377 -13.35 11.94 16.95
N PRO A 378 -14.12 12.48 17.91
CA PRO A 378 -15.13 13.49 17.64
C PRO A 378 -14.48 14.79 17.16
N GLY A 379 -14.98 15.33 16.04
CA GLY A 379 -14.56 16.63 15.51
C GLY A 379 -13.28 16.63 14.67
N ASP A 380 -12.53 15.52 14.61
CA ASP A 380 -11.33 15.45 13.78
C ASP A 380 -11.67 15.18 12.30
N LYS A 381 -11.80 16.27 11.54
CA LYS A 381 -12.12 16.22 10.11
C LYS A 381 -10.96 15.67 9.28
N MET A 382 -9.71 15.89 9.69
CA MET A 382 -8.53 15.37 8.97
C MET A 382 -8.46 13.84 9.10
N PHE A 383 -8.74 13.31 10.28
CA PHE A 383 -8.81 11.88 10.52
C PHE A 383 -9.85 11.21 9.63
N ARG A 384 -11.07 11.75 9.59
CA ARG A 384 -12.15 11.28 8.70
C ARG A 384 -11.75 11.36 7.22
N PHE A 385 -11.13 12.47 6.82
CA PHE A 385 -10.67 12.67 5.45
C PHE A 385 -9.64 11.62 5.04
N VAL A 386 -8.62 11.36 5.87
CA VAL A 386 -7.59 10.35 5.60
C VAL A 386 -8.20 8.95 5.48
N LEU A 387 -9.17 8.58 6.32
CA LEU A 387 -9.84 7.28 6.23
C LEU A 387 -10.62 7.11 4.93
N LEU A 388 -11.35 8.15 4.50
CA LEU A 388 -12.06 8.16 3.23
C LEU A 388 -11.08 8.11 2.05
N LEU A 389 -10.00 8.87 2.14
CA LEU A 389 -8.98 8.96 1.12
C LEU A 389 -8.37 7.58 0.81
N GLN A 390 -8.12 6.75 1.82
CA GLN A 390 -7.58 5.39 1.63
C GLN A 390 -8.42 4.51 0.67
N HIS A 391 -9.74 4.73 0.60
CA HIS A 391 -10.64 3.97 -0.27
C HIS A 391 -10.68 4.47 -1.71
N THR A 392 -10.23 5.70 -1.98
CA THR A 392 -10.20 6.30 -3.32
C THR A 392 -8.87 6.16 -4.03
N MET A 393 -7.88 5.62 -3.33
CA MET A 393 -6.55 5.48 -3.90
C MET A 393 -6.53 4.50 -5.07
N PRO A 394 -5.75 4.82 -6.11
CA PRO A 394 -5.48 3.90 -7.20
C PRO A 394 -4.81 2.62 -6.68
N THR A 395 -4.75 1.62 -7.54
CA THR A 395 -4.09 0.35 -7.24
C THR A 395 -2.65 0.55 -6.75
N SER A 396 -2.24 -0.27 -5.79
CA SER A 396 -0.90 -0.19 -5.20
C SER A 396 0.23 -0.40 -6.21
N VAL A 397 1.21 0.52 -6.22
CA VAL A 397 2.44 0.34 -7.00
C VAL A 397 3.23 -0.88 -6.50
N LEU A 398 3.16 -1.19 -5.20
CA LEU A 398 3.82 -2.35 -4.59
C LEU A 398 3.22 -3.67 -5.08
N SER A 399 1.89 -3.74 -5.29
CA SER A 399 1.29 -4.96 -5.86
C SER A 399 1.75 -5.18 -7.30
N GLY A 400 1.94 -4.11 -8.09
CA GLY A 400 2.54 -4.24 -9.41
C GLY A 400 4.01 -4.68 -9.39
N ALA A 401 4.79 -4.23 -8.41
CA ALA A 401 6.16 -4.72 -8.22
C ALA A 401 6.18 -6.23 -7.89
N VAL A 402 5.25 -6.71 -7.07
CA VAL A 402 5.11 -8.16 -6.78
C VAL A 402 4.66 -8.93 -8.02
N ALA A 403 3.76 -8.37 -8.83
CA ALA A 403 3.37 -8.97 -10.10
C ALA A 403 4.56 -9.11 -11.06
N SER A 404 5.45 -8.12 -11.11
CA SER A 404 6.72 -8.21 -11.86
C SER A 404 7.62 -9.34 -11.36
N LEU A 405 7.73 -9.54 -10.04
CA LEU A 405 8.48 -10.66 -9.47
C LEU A 405 7.85 -12.03 -9.77
N ARG A 406 6.55 -12.06 -10.05
CA ARG A 406 5.79 -13.28 -10.38
C ARG A 406 5.71 -13.57 -11.88
N GLY A 407 6.27 -12.71 -12.73
CA GLY A 407 6.28 -12.90 -14.20
C GLY A 407 5.12 -12.26 -14.96
N CYS A 408 4.25 -11.48 -14.30
CA CYS A 408 3.15 -10.72 -14.93
C CYS A 408 3.35 -9.20 -14.84
N GLY A 409 4.61 -8.75 -14.91
CA GLY A 409 4.98 -7.34 -14.72
C GLY A 409 4.51 -6.41 -15.83
N LYS A 410 4.49 -6.88 -17.08
CA LYS A 410 4.05 -6.07 -18.24
C LYS A 410 2.56 -5.76 -18.16
N GLU A 411 1.78 -6.74 -17.74
CA GLU A 411 0.35 -6.69 -17.49
C GLU A 411 0.03 -5.76 -16.31
N ALA A 412 0.75 -5.93 -15.20
CA ALA A 412 0.62 -5.05 -14.05
C ALA A 412 0.94 -3.59 -14.36
N ALA A 413 2.04 -3.34 -15.09
CA ALA A 413 2.43 -1.99 -15.51
C ALA A 413 1.34 -1.33 -16.38
N SER A 414 0.72 -2.10 -17.28
CA SER A 414 -0.38 -1.62 -18.13
C SER A 414 -1.60 -1.18 -17.33
N VAL A 415 -2.04 -2.01 -16.37
CA VAL A 415 -3.17 -1.67 -15.49
C VAL A 415 -2.83 -0.47 -14.62
N LEU A 416 -1.62 -0.43 -14.04
CA LEU A 416 -1.17 0.71 -13.25
C LEU A 416 -1.18 2.00 -14.08
N PHE A 417 -0.73 1.96 -15.32
CA PHE A 417 -0.75 3.13 -16.22
C PHE A 417 -2.16 3.70 -16.38
N TRP A 418 -3.13 2.89 -16.78
CA TRP A 418 -4.50 3.34 -16.98
C TRP A 418 -5.18 3.77 -15.68
N VAL A 419 -5.01 2.99 -14.61
CA VAL A 419 -5.61 3.31 -13.31
C VAL A 419 -5.08 4.65 -12.79
N HIS A 420 -3.78 4.95 -12.91
CA HIS A 420 -3.21 6.21 -12.42
C HIS A 420 -3.66 7.42 -13.26
N ILE A 421 -3.84 7.26 -14.58
CA ILE A 421 -4.37 8.33 -15.44
C ILE A 421 -5.81 8.65 -15.07
N PHE A 422 -6.69 7.64 -15.01
CA PHE A 422 -8.09 7.86 -14.68
C PHE A 422 -8.30 8.25 -13.20
N ALA A 423 -7.38 7.87 -12.31
CA ALA A 423 -7.42 8.28 -10.91
C ALA A 423 -7.34 9.79 -10.73
N VAL A 424 -6.68 10.53 -11.63
CA VAL A 424 -6.62 12.01 -11.57
C VAL A 424 -8.04 12.60 -11.54
N PHE A 425 -8.90 12.17 -12.46
CA PHE A 425 -10.27 12.66 -12.56
C PHE A 425 -11.17 12.10 -11.47
N SER A 426 -11.06 10.79 -11.21
CA SER A 426 -11.88 10.13 -10.21
C SER A 426 -11.59 10.65 -8.79
N MET A 427 -10.32 10.75 -8.41
CA MET A 427 -9.95 11.27 -7.08
C MET A 427 -10.36 12.72 -6.92
N ALA A 428 -10.30 13.56 -7.97
CA ALA A 428 -10.81 14.92 -7.91
C ALA A 428 -12.30 14.94 -7.52
N GLY A 429 -13.11 14.14 -8.21
CA GLY A 429 -14.54 14.02 -7.91
C GLY A 429 -14.80 13.54 -6.48
N TRP A 430 -14.09 12.50 -6.04
CA TRP A 430 -14.26 11.97 -4.69
C TRP A 430 -13.79 12.93 -3.60
N ILE A 431 -12.67 13.64 -3.79
CA ILE A 431 -12.18 14.62 -2.81
C ILE A 431 -13.15 15.79 -2.69
N ILE A 432 -13.70 16.29 -3.80
CA ILE A 432 -14.76 17.32 -3.78
C ILE A 432 -15.93 16.82 -2.93
N LEU A 433 -16.40 15.59 -3.17
CA LEU A 433 -17.47 14.99 -2.40
C LEU A 433 -17.11 14.88 -0.91
N TYR A 434 -15.90 14.42 -0.57
CA TYR A 434 -15.48 14.26 0.81
C TYR A 434 -15.34 15.59 1.54
N LEU A 435 -14.80 16.62 0.89
CA LEU A 435 -14.73 17.96 1.47
C LEU A 435 -16.13 18.53 1.75
N ASN A 436 -17.08 18.36 0.81
CA ASN A 436 -18.47 18.80 1.01
C ASN A 436 -19.23 18.01 2.08
N ILE A 437 -18.84 16.75 2.35
CA ILE A 437 -19.45 15.96 3.44
C ILE A 437 -18.87 16.37 4.79
N LEU A 438 -17.61 16.81 4.84
CA LEU A 438 -16.89 17.14 6.08
C LEU A 438 -17.04 18.62 6.50
N PHE A 439 -17.35 19.52 5.58
CA PHE A 439 -17.49 20.97 5.77
C PHE A 439 -18.79 21.46 5.15
#